data_AF-A0A7X7UW79-F1
#
_entry.id   AF-A0A7X7UW79-F1
#
_cell.length_a   1.000
_cell.length_b   1.000
_cell.length_c   1.000
_cell.angle_alpha   90.00
_cell.angle_beta   90.00
_cell.angle_gamma   90.00
#
_symmetry.space_group_name_H-M   'P 1'
#
loop_
_entity.id
_entity.type
_entity.pdbx_description
1 polymer ?
#
loop_
_entity_poly.entity_id
_entity_poly.type
_entity_poly.pdbx_seq_one_letter_code
_entity_poly.pdbx_strand_id
1 'polypeptide(L)'
;MKRLLFFLIPVTMMIGCTKTEKPNPFFVEWNTPFGSPPFHLIEEGHYLPAYEEGIRQHQAEIDAIINNTEEPDFENTIVAYDQAGELLSKVGMVFGGLRSANTSDSLQAIAKITTPMLTAHYNSIRLNQELFAKIKAVYDKRETLNLDTEKMRLVEKIYRDFERGGAALPEEKREELKKISERMSMVSLLLNENLLKENSGFTLVIDDEADLDGL
;
A
#
# COMPACT_ATOMS: atom_id res chain seq x y z
N MET A 1 -58.45 -31.39 -44.29
CA MET A 1 -57.76 -30.15 -44.73
C MET A 1 -57.78 -29.13 -43.59
N LYS A 2 -56.62 -28.83 -42.98
CA LYS A 2 -56.20 -27.52 -42.41
C LYS A 2 -55.12 -27.70 -41.32
N ARG A 3 -53.88 -27.59 -41.80
CA ARG A 3 -52.62 -27.08 -41.19
C ARG A 3 -52.43 -27.16 -39.67
N LEU A 4 -51.57 -28.08 -39.23
CA LEU A 4 -50.87 -28.05 -37.93
C LEU A 4 -49.66 -27.10 -38.04
N LEU A 5 -49.65 -26.00 -37.28
CA LEU A 5 -48.52 -25.06 -37.22
C LEU A 5 -47.44 -25.61 -36.27
N PHE A 6 -46.24 -25.85 -36.79
CA PHE A 6 -45.02 -26.00 -36.00
C PHE A 6 -44.49 -24.60 -35.64
N PHE A 7 -44.56 -24.22 -34.37
CA PHE A 7 -43.82 -23.07 -33.85
C PHE A 7 -42.47 -23.56 -33.31
N LEU A 8 -41.42 -23.32 -34.09
CA LEU A 8 -40.03 -23.52 -33.71
C LEU A 8 -39.56 -22.19 -33.08
N ILE A 9 -39.46 -22.13 -31.75
CA ILE A 9 -38.91 -20.96 -31.04
C ILE A 9 -37.39 -21.15 -31.00
N PRO A 10 -36.58 -20.30 -31.65
CA PRO A 10 -35.14 -20.36 -31.53
C PRO A 10 -34.74 -19.82 -30.15
N VAL A 11 -34.09 -20.67 -29.34
CA VAL A 11 -33.39 -20.25 -28.13
C VAL A 11 -32.13 -19.53 -28.59
N THR A 12 -32.19 -18.21 -28.67
CA THR A 12 -31.02 -17.34 -28.83
C THR A 12 -30.23 -17.37 -27.53
N MET A 13 -29.21 -18.22 -27.49
CA MET A 13 -28.18 -18.21 -26.46
C MET A 13 -27.40 -16.90 -26.62
N MET A 14 -27.74 -15.89 -25.81
CA MET A 14 -26.95 -14.66 -25.70
C MET A 14 -25.61 -15.01 -25.09
N ILE A 15 -24.63 -15.26 -25.95
CA ILE A 15 -23.21 -15.22 -25.59
C ILE A 15 -22.92 -13.73 -25.34
N GLY A 16 -23.14 -13.30 -24.10
CA GLY A 16 -22.58 -12.05 -23.63
C GLY A 16 -21.06 -12.15 -23.75
N CYS A 17 -20.45 -11.26 -24.52
CA CYS A 17 -19.01 -11.04 -24.46
C CYS A 17 -18.66 -10.64 -23.03
N THR A 18 -18.24 -11.61 -22.23
CA THR A 18 -17.39 -11.32 -21.09
C THR A 18 -16.10 -10.75 -21.68
N LYS A 19 -15.93 -9.43 -21.60
CA LYS A 19 -14.61 -8.83 -21.72
C LYS A 19 -13.74 -9.61 -20.73
N THR A 20 -12.82 -10.40 -21.25
CA THR A 20 -11.77 -11.01 -20.44
C THR A 20 -10.88 -9.85 -20.01
N GLU A 21 -11.27 -9.14 -18.95
CA GLU A 21 -10.38 -8.18 -18.32
C GLU A 21 -9.12 -8.95 -17.95
N LYS A 22 -7.98 -8.49 -18.48
CA LYS A 22 -6.70 -9.04 -18.07
C LYS A 22 -6.60 -8.84 -16.56
N PRO A 23 -6.27 -9.89 -15.78
CA PRO A 23 -6.18 -9.76 -14.33
C PRO A 23 -5.14 -8.68 -13.98
N ASN A 24 -5.43 -7.89 -12.94
CA ASN A 24 -4.52 -6.86 -12.48
C ASN A 24 -3.14 -7.50 -12.17
N PRO A 25 -2.03 -7.03 -12.78
CA PRO A 25 -0.70 -7.65 -12.64
C PRO A 25 -0.18 -7.70 -11.20
N PHE A 26 -0.73 -6.90 -10.29
CA PHE A 26 -0.36 -6.96 -8.87
C PHE A 26 -0.91 -8.20 -8.15
N PHE A 27 -2.04 -8.76 -8.62
CA PHE A 27 -2.73 -9.90 -7.99
C PHE A 27 -2.16 -11.27 -8.37
N VAL A 28 -1.11 -11.29 -9.20
CA VAL A 28 -0.44 -12.53 -9.62
C VAL A 28 1.01 -12.50 -9.18
N GLU A 29 1.57 -13.68 -8.93
CA GLU A 29 3.01 -13.84 -8.71
C GLU A 29 3.78 -13.45 -9.98
N TRP A 30 4.92 -12.79 -9.80
CA TRP A 30 5.75 -12.33 -10.92
C TRP A 30 6.82 -13.36 -11.25
N ASN A 31 6.69 -14.00 -12.41
CA ASN A 31 7.67 -14.96 -12.93
C ASN A 31 8.84 -14.30 -13.67
N THR A 32 9.15 -13.05 -13.33
CA THR A 32 10.29 -12.29 -13.86
C THR A 32 11.56 -12.64 -13.08
N PRO A 33 12.77 -12.43 -13.64
CA PRO A 33 14.01 -12.59 -12.90
C PRO A 33 13.99 -11.79 -11.59
N PHE A 34 14.30 -12.47 -10.49
CA PHE A 34 14.33 -11.92 -9.13
C PHE A 34 13.00 -11.34 -8.63
N GLY A 35 11.86 -11.69 -9.24
CA GLY A 35 10.57 -11.09 -8.89
C GLY A 35 10.50 -9.60 -9.23
N SER A 36 11.19 -9.17 -10.29
CA SER A 36 11.16 -7.77 -10.74
C SER A 36 9.76 -7.36 -11.24
N PRO A 37 9.29 -6.13 -11.00
CA PRO A 37 7.98 -5.69 -11.50
C PRO A 37 7.88 -5.82 -13.03
N PRO A 38 6.85 -6.48 -13.59
CA PRO A 38 6.64 -6.56 -15.03
C PRO A 38 6.08 -5.23 -15.54
N PHE A 39 6.90 -4.17 -15.57
CA PHE A 39 6.48 -2.80 -15.90
C PHE A 39 5.70 -2.69 -17.22
N HIS A 40 6.01 -3.52 -18.21
CA HIS A 40 5.32 -3.57 -19.50
C HIS A 40 3.84 -4.05 -19.42
N LEU A 41 3.41 -4.63 -18.31
CA LEU A 41 2.03 -5.04 -18.06
C LEU A 41 1.29 -4.11 -17.09
N ILE A 42 2.02 -3.26 -16.35
CA ILE A 42 1.46 -2.42 -15.30
C ILE A 42 1.03 -1.08 -15.92
N GLU A 43 -0.27 -0.84 -15.92
CA GLU A 43 -0.91 0.39 -16.37
C GLU A 43 -1.39 1.22 -15.17
N GLU A 44 -1.56 2.53 -15.36
CA GLU A 44 -1.96 3.45 -14.29
C GLU A 44 -3.31 3.06 -13.65
N GLY A 45 -4.24 2.52 -14.44
CA GLY A 45 -5.55 2.04 -13.96
C GLY A 45 -5.48 0.85 -12.99
N HIS A 46 -4.32 0.17 -12.88
CA HIS A 46 -4.15 -0.96 -11.97
C HIS A 46 -3.86 -0.53 -10.53
N TYR A 47 -3.39 0.68 -10.29
CA TYR A 47 -2.93 1.09 -8.95
C TYR A 47 -4.06 1.21 -7.94
N LEU A 48 -5.12 1.97 -8.25
CA LEU A 48 -6.19 2.22 -7.29
C LEU A 48 -6.89 0.92 -6.85
N PRO A 49 -7.33 0.02 -7.76
CA PRO A 49 -7.91 -1.26 -7.36
C PRO A 49 -6.93 -2.14 -6.57
N ALA A 50 -5.64 -2.08 -6.88
CA ALA A 50 -4.64 -2.88 -6.16
C ALA A 50 -4.36 -2.33 -4.75
N TYR A 51 -4.41 -1.01 -4.56
CA TYR A 51 -4.33 -0.38 -3.24
C TYR A 51 -5.56 -0.68 -2.39
N GLU A 52 -6.76 -0.60 -2.95
CA GLU A 52 -8.00 -0.94 -2.25
C GLU A 52 -8.01 -2.39 -1.79
N GLU A 53 -7.64 -3.31 -2.68
CA GLU A 53 -7.53 -4.72 -2.35
C GLU A 53 -6.40 -5.00 -1.35
N GLY A 54 -5.25 -4.33 -1.49
CA GLY A 54 -4.14 -4.43 -0.54
C GLY A 54 -4.52 -3.94 0.86
N ILE A 55 -5.30 -2.85 0.97
CA ILE A 55 -5.84 -2.38 2.24
C ILE A 55 -6.79 -3.42 2.85
N ARG A 56 -7.70 -3.97 2.03
CA ARG A 56 -8.66 -4.99 2.48
C ARG A 56 -7.96 -6.25 3.00
N GLN A 57 -6.96 -6.76 2.28
CA GLN A 57 -6.18 -7.93 2.68
C GLN A 57 -5.37 -7.65 3.95
N HIS A 58 -4.65 -6.53 3.99
CA HIS A 58 -3.85 -6.14 5.14
C HIS A 58 -4.71 -5.98 6.40
N GLN A 59 -5.89 -5.37 6.30
CA GLN A 59 -6.80 -5.28 7.44
C GLN A 59 -7.24 -6.66 7.93
N ALA A 60 -7.58 -7.59 7.02
CA ALA A 60 -7.98 -8.94 7.40
C ALA A 60 -6.85 -9.73 8.10
N GLU A 61 -5.60 -9.56 7.66
CA GLU A 61 -4.42 -10.15 8.30
C GLU A 61 -4.21 -9.59 9.72
N ILE A 62 -4.36 -8.27 9.87
CA ILE A 62 -4.26 -7.61 11.18
C ILE A 62 -5.40 -8.05 12.11
N ASP A 63 -6.62 -8.15 11.60
CA ASP A 63 -7.77 -8.66 12.34
C ASP A 63 -7.55 -10.11 12.77
N ALA A 64 -6.89 -10.94 11.96
CA ALA A 64 -6.55 -12.31 12.34
C ALA A 64 -5.58 -12.35 13.53
N ILE A 65 -4.59 -11.46 13.56
CA ILE A 65 -3.66 -11.33 14.71
C ILE A 65 -4.41 -10.89 15.96
N ILE A 66 -5.25 -9.86 15.84
CA ILE A 66 -6.05 -9.30 16.94
C ILE A 66 -7.02 -10.35 17.51
N ASN A 67 -7.69 -11.11 16.64
CA ASN A 67 -8.69 -12.08 17.05
C ASN A 67 -8.12 -13.46 17.44
N ASN A 68 -6.81 -13.69 17.28
CA ASN A 68 -6.19 -14.93 17.74
C ASN A 68 -6.29 -15.03 19.27
N THR A 69 -6.93 -16.10 19.76
CA THR A 69 -7.17 -16.34 21.19
C THR A 69 -6.02 -17.06 21.90
N GLU A 70 -5.03 -17.56 21.16
CA GLU A 70 -3.83 -18.16 21.73
C GLU A 70 -2.99 -17.10 22.46
N GLU A 71 -2.11 -17.55 23.37
CA GLU A 71 -1.19 -16.64 24.03
C GLU A 71 -0.27 -15.98 22.98
N PRO A 72 -0.15 -14.64 22.94
CA PRO A 72 0.68 -13.96 21.94
C PRO A 72 2.12 -14.44 21.99
N ASP A 73 2.68 -14.92 20.89
CA ASP A 73 4.07 -15.38 20.80
C ASP A 73 4.79 -14.77 19.59
N PHE A 74 6.03 -15.20 19.37
CA PHE A 74 6.83 -14.69 18.26
C PHE A 74 6.19 -14.98 16.89
N GLU A 75 5.64 -16.18 16.68
CA GLU A 75 5.13 -16.58 15.37
C GLU A 75 3.74 -15.99 15.10
N ASN A 76 2.82 -16.13 16.06
CA ASN A 76 1.41 -15.75 15.89
C ASN A 76 1.16 -14.24 15.97
N THR A 77 2.14 -13.46 16.42
CA THR A 77 2.03 -12.00 16.56
C THR A 77 3.12 -11.26 15.80
N ILE A 78 4.40 -11.57 16.04
CA ILE A 78 5.52 -10.79 15.50
C ILE A 78 5.77 -11.14 14.03
N VAL A 79 5.91 -12.43 13.71
CA VAL A 79 6.07 -12.90 12.32
C VAL A 79 4.81 -12.62 11.52
N ALA A 80 3.63 -12.92 12.08
CA ALA A 80 2.36 -12.61 11.44
C ALA A 80 2.22 -11.12 11.08
N TYR A 81 2.62 -10.21 11.98
CA TYR A 81 2.62 -8.77 11.69
C TYR A 81 3.67 -8.37 10.65
N ASP A 82 4.88 -8.92 10.71
CA ASP A 82 5.97 -8.61 9.77
C ASP A 82 5.64 -9.05 8.32
N GLN A 83 4.89 -10.14 8.18
CA GLN A 83 4.45 -10.68 6.88
C GLN A 83 3.18 -10.01 6.33
N ALA A 84 2.43 -9.28 7.18
CA ALA A 84 1.19 -8.65 6.77
C ALA A 84 1.40 -7.51 5.75
N GLY A 85 0.43 -7.32 4.86
CA GLY A 85 0.40 -6.23 3.90
C GLY A 85 1.29 -6.44 2.67
N GLU A 86 1.61 -7.68 2.30
CA GLU A 86 2.48 -8.00 1.16
C GLU A 86 2.02 -7.32 -0.14
N LEU A 87 0.73 -7.44 -0.49
CA LEU A 87 0.18 -6.80 -1.68
C LEU A 87 0.33 -5.27 -1.63
N LEU A 88 0.11 -4.68 -0.47
CA LEU A 88 0.22 -3.23 -0.28
C LEU A 88 1.68 -2.76 -0.46
N SER A 89 2.63 -3.52 0.09
CA SER A 89 4.08 -3.30 -0.09
C SER A 89 4.48 -3.41 -1.55
N LYS A 90 4.02 -4.47 -2.25
CA LYS A 90 4.28 -4.73 -3.67
C LYS A 90 3.80 -3.59 -4.57
N VAL A 91 2.55 -3.12 -4.37
CA VAL A 91 1.99 -2.00 -5.14
C VAL A 91 2.73 -0.69 -4.79
N GLY A 92 2.97 -0.46 -3.49
CA GLY A 92 3.65 0.72 -2.96
C GLY A 92 5.06 0.90 -3.51
N MET A 93 5.84 -0.18 -3.61
CA MET A 93 7.19 -0.17 -4.16
C MET A 93 7.20 0.31 -5.61
N VAL A 94 6.33 -0.27 -6.46
CA VAL A 94 6.28 0.09 -7.89
C VAL A 94 5.78 1.52 -8.08
N PHE A 95 4.68 1.88 -7.41
CA PHE A 95 4.09 3.20 -7.54
C PHE A 95 5.03 4.30 -7.04
N GLY A 96 5.67 4.09 -5.88
CA GLY A 96 6.66 5.01 -5.32
C GLY A 96 7.87 5.20 -6.24
N GLY A 97 8.40 4.11 -6.80
CA GLY A 97 9.50 4.16 -7.75
C GLY A 97 9.16 4.98 -9.00
N LEU A 98 8.01 4.71 -9.63
CA LEU A 98 7.58 5.45 -10.82
C LEU A 98 7.27 6.92 -10.53
N ARG A 99 6.58 7.23 -9.42
CA ARG A 99 6.34 8.64 -9.06
C ARG A 99 7.62 9.43 -8.82
N SER A 100 8.68 8.78 -8.36
CA SER A 100 9.97 9.44 -8.15
C SER A 100 10.77 9.61 -9.44
N ALA A 101 10.73 8.63 -10.35
CA ALA A 101 11.64 8.57 -11.49
C ALA A 101 11.00 9.00 -12.82
N ASN A 102 9.70 8.74 -13.01
CA ASN A 102 8.99 8.94 -14.26
C ASN A 102 7.49 9.18 -14.00
N THR A 103 7.19 10.29 -13.35
CA THR A 103 5.82 10.64 -12.97
C THR A 103 5.00 11.19 -14.14
N SER A 104 3.68 11.25 -13.96
CA SER A 104 2.71 11.81 -14.91
C SER A 104 1.61 12.54 -14.15
N ASP A 105 0.81 13.36 -14.84
CA ASP A 105 -0.38 13.99 -14.24
C ASP A 105 -1.37 12.95 -13.69
N SER A 106 -1.48 11.80 -14.36
CA SER A 106 -2.33 10.70 -13.93
C SER A 106 -1.80 10.00 -12.68
N LEU A 107 -0.49 9.73 -12.60
CA LEU A 107 0.14 9.19 -11.39
C LEU A 107 0.04 10.17 -10.20
N GLN A 108 0.15 11.48 -10.45
CA GLN A 108 -0.09 12.51 -9.42
C GLN A 108 -1.55 12.51 -8.96
N ALA A 109 -2.51 12.39 -9.87
CA ALA A 109 -3.93 12.29 -9.53
C ALA A 109 -4.24 11.05 -8.69
N ILE A 110 -3.69 9.89 -9.05
CA ILE A 110 -3.78 8.66 -8.24
C ILE A 110 -3.18 8.90 -6.85
N ALA A 111 -2.03 9.55 -6.75
CA ALA A 111 -1.38 9.83 -5.46
C ALA A 111 -2.23 10.68 -4.53
N LYS A 112 -2.99 11.65 -5.07
CA LYS A 112 -3.91 12.48 -4.28
C LYS A 112 -5.06 11.68 -3.66
N ILE A 113 -5.47 10.60 -4.32
CA ILE A 113 -6.50 9.68 -3.82
C ILE A 113 -5.87 8.70 -2.83
N THR A 114 -4.77 8.06 -3.19
CA THR A 114 -4.19 6.96 -2.41
C THR A 114 -3.44 7.42 -1.16
N THR A 115 -2.82 8.60 -1.16
CA THR A 115 -2.09 9.13 0.01
C THR A 115 -2.95 9.23 1.27
N PRO A 116 -4.14 9.88 1.26
CA PRO A 116 -4.99 9.94 2.44
C PRO A 116 -5.53 8.55 2.83
N MET A 117 -5.90 7.70 1.86
CA MET A 117 -6.36 6.33 2.13
C MET A 117 -5.30 5.50 2.86
N LEU A 118 -4.07 5.51 2.37
CA LEU A 118 -2.96 4.78 2.96
C LEU A 118 -2.58 5.35 4.33
N THR A 119 -2.61 6.67 4.49
CA THR A 119 -2.31 7.31 5.77
C THR A 119 -3.33 6.89 6.83
N ALA A 120 -4.63 6.93 6.49
CA ALA A 120 -5.69 6.47 7.37
C ALA A 120 -5.53 4.98 7.73
N HIS A 121 -5.23 4.13 6.74
CA HIS A 121 -4.98 2.70 6.93
C HIS A 121 -3.83 2.44 7.91
N TYR A 122 -2.63 2.99 7.64
CA TYR A 122 -1.47 2.77 8.52
C TYR A 122 -1.64 3.40 9.91
N ASN A 123 -2.35 4.52 10.03
CA ASN A 123 -2.71 5.09 11.33
C ASN A 123 -3.62 4.14 12.12
N SER A 124 -4.60 3.53 11.46
CA SER A 124 -5.52 2.59 12.11
C SER A 124 -4.80 1.39 12.70
N ILE A 125 -3.72 0.92 12.04
CA ILE A 125 -2.89 -0.20 12.50
C ILE A 125 -1.92 0.25 13.59
N ARG A 126 -1.12 1.28 13.35
CA ARG A 126 -0.06 1.75 14.27
C ARG A 126 -0.61 2.23 15.61
N LEU A 127 -1.83 2.75 15.63
CA LEU A 127 -2.49 3.26 16.83
C LEU A 127 -3.48 2.25 17.45
N ASN A 128 -3.65 1.07 16.85
CA ASN A 128 -4.55 0.02 17.34
C ASN A 128 -4.05 -0.51 18.70
N GLN A 129 -4.88 -0.33 19.73
CA GLN A 129 -4.51 -0.71 21.11
C GLN A 129 -4.50 -2.22 21.32
N GLU A 130 -5.36 -2.97 20.63
CA GLU A 130 -5.46 -4.42 20.77
C GLU A 130 -4.24 -5.11 20.14
N LEU A 131 -3.86 -4.67 18.94
CA LEU A 131 -2.63 -5.12 18.28
C LEU A 131 -1.40 -4.74 19.10
N PHE A 132 -1.31 -3.49 19.58
CA PHE A 132 -0.18 -3.06 20.40
C PHE A 132 -0.07 -3.86 21.70
N ALA A 133 -1.19 -4.19 22.35
CA ALA A 133 -1.19 -5.02 23.56
C ALA A 133 -0.58 -6.41 23.29
N LYS A 134 -0.91 -7.05 22.16
CA LYS A 134 -0.32 -8.34 21.77
C LYS A 134 1.19 -8.23 21.51
N ILE A 135 1.61 -7.24 20.74
CA ILE A 135 3.03 -6.98 20.45
C ILE A 135 3.80 -6.72 21.75
N LYS A 136 3.23 -5.90 22.64
CA LYS A 136 3.82 -5.61 23.95
C LYS A 136 3.92 -6.88 24.80
N ALA A 137 2.91 -7.74 24.80
CA ALA A 137 2.96 -8.99 25.54
C ALA A 137 4.15 -9.87 25.12
N VAL A 138 4.43 -9.97 23.81
CA VAL A 138 5.61 -10.68 23.30
C VAL A 138 6.91 -9.97 23.69
N TYR A 139 6.95 -8.63 23.56
CA TYR A 139 8.11 -7.83 23.94
C TYR A 139 8.47 -7.95 25.42
N ASP A 140 7.48 -7.95 26.31
CA ASP A 140 7.71 -8.03 27.77
C ASP A 140 8.31 -9.37 28.19
N LYS A 141 7.97 -10.46 27.48
CA LYS A 141 8.49 -11.81 27.74
C LYS A 141 9.65 -12.23 26.83
N ARG A 142 10.15 -11.35 25.95
CA ARG A 142 11.16 -11.70 24.94
C ARG A 142 12.41 -12.39 25.50
N GLU A 143 12.85 -12.02 26.71
CA GLU A 143 14.02 -12.60 27.39
C GLU A 143 13.80 -14.07 27.81
N THR A 144 12.55 -14.54 27.91
CA THR A 144 12.20 -15.91 28.31
C THR A 144 11.80 -16.80 27.13
N LEU A 145 11.62 -16.23 25.93
CA LEU A 145 11.18 -16.94 24.73
C LEU A 145 12.32 -17.69 24.00
N ASN A 146 13.54 -17.70 24.55
CA ASN A 146 14.72 -18.34 23.95
C ASN A 146 14.91 -17.98 22.46
N LEU A 147 14.73 -16.70 22.14
CA LEU A 147 14.88 -16.16 20.79
C LEU A 147 16.36 -16.05 20.43
N ASP A 148 16.69 -16.37 19.18
CA ASP A 148 17.99 -16.00 18.62
C ASP A 148 18.11 -14.47 18.46
N THR A 149 19.31 -14.02 18.08
CA THR A 149 19.61 -12.59 17.96
C THR A 149 18.72 -11.87 16.94
N GLU A 150 18.40 -12.51 15.81
CA GLU A 150 17.59 -11.88 14.76
C GLU A 150 16.13 -11.77 15.18
N LYS A 151 15.58 -12.84 15.76
CA LYS A 151 14.23 -12.85 16.30
C LYS A 151 14.07 -11.84 17.43
N MET A 152 15.00 -11.80 18.38
CA MET A 152 15.00 -10.81 19.46
C MET A 152 14.98 -9.39 18.88
N ARG A 153 15.84 -9.12 17.89
CA ARG A 153 15.92 -7.82 17.25
C ARG A 153 14.61 -7.42 16.57
N LEU A 154 13.95 -8.37 15.90
CA LEU A 154 12.66 -8.14 15.25
C LEU A 154 11.58 -7.73 16.25
N VAL A 155 11.46 -8.45 17.38
CA VAL A 155 10.53 -8.10 18.47
C VAL A 155 10.78 -6.69 18.98
N GLU A 156 12.03 -6.36 19.30
CA GLU A 156 12.39 -5.04 19.80
C GLU A 156 12.11 -3.93 18.79
N LYS A 157 12.42 -4.18 17.51
CA LYS A 157 12.21 -3.20 16.45
C LYS A 157 10.72 -2.91 16.29
N ILE A 158 9.89 -3.96 16.16
CA ILE A 158 8.45 -3.80 15.98
C ILE A 158 7.83 -3.09 17.18
N TYR A 159 8.15 -3.49 18.42
CA TYR A 159 7.67 -2.80 19.61
C TYR A 159 8.03 -1.30 19.61
N ARG A 160 9.30 -0.97 19.34
CA ARG A 160 9.76 0.43 19.29
C ARG A 160 9.10 1.22 18.17
N ASP A 161 8.79 0.59 17.04
CA ASP A 161 8.10 1.25 15.93
C ASP A 161 6.64 1.61 16.30
N PHE A 162 5.96 0.78 17.09
CA PHE A 162 4.64 1.11 17.66
C PHE A 162 4.72 2.20 18.73
N GLU A 163 5.68 2.10 19.65
CA GLU A 163 5.89 3.10 20.70
C GLU A 163 6.17 4.49 20.09
N ARG A 164 7.10 4.57 19.14
CA ARG A 164 7.38 5.79 18.37
C ARG A 164 6.24 6.23 17.47
N GLY A 165 5.44 5.28 16.99
CA GLY A 165 4.21 5.51 16.26
C GLY A 165 3.08 6.06 17.13
N GLY A 166 3.27 6.19 18.45
CA GLY A 166 2.31 6.77 19.37
C GLY A 166 1.31 5.78 19.96
N ALA A 167 1.50 4.46 19.78
CA ALA A 167 0.59 3.45 20.33
C ALA A 167 0.47 3.52 21.86
N ALA A 168 1.53 3.94 22.55
CA ALA A 168 1.57 4.09 24.01
C ALA A 168 1.01 5.44 24.52
N LEU A 169 0.59 6.35 23.63
CA LEU A 169 0.03 7.64 24.02
C LEU A 169 -1.39 7.48 24.57
N PRO A 170 -1.86 8.40 25.45
CA PRO A 170 -3.27 8.51 25.81
C PRO A 170 -4.16 8.73 24.57
N GLU A 171 -5.43 8.34 24.64
CA GLU A 171 -6.38 8.40 23.52
C GLU A 171 -6.44 9.78 22.84
N GLU A 172 -6.57 10.85 23.62
CA GLU A 172 -6.59 12.23 23.10
C GLU A 172 -5.34 12.55 22.25
N LYS A 173 -4.17 12.08 22.70
CA LYS A 173 -2.89 12.30 22.01
C LYS A 173 -2.71 11.41 20.79
N ARG A 174 -3.32 10.22 20.77
CA ARG A 174 -3.39 9.40 19.55
C ARG A 174 -4.26 10.05 18.47
N GLU A 175 -5.41 10.60 18.85
CA GLU A 175 -6.27 11.33 17.91
C GLU A 175 -5.61 12.61 17.38
N GLU A 176 -4.85 13.32 18.22
CA GLU A 176 -4.02 14.44 17.79
C GLU A 176 -2.94 13.99 16.77
N LEU A 177 -2.21 12.91 17.08
CA LEU A 177 -1.18 12.36 16.20
C LEU A 177 -1.74 11.87 14.86
N LYS A 178 -2.93 11.30 14.86
CA LYS A 178 -3.65 10.90 13.63
C LYS A 178 -3.89 12.10 12.71
N LYS A 179 -4.39 13.21 13.25
CA LYS A 179 -4.59 14.45 12.47
C LYS A 179 -3.28 15.05 11.97
N ILE A 180 -2.23 15.00 12.79
CA ILE A 180 -0.89 15.50 12.40
C ILE A 180 -0.34 14.68 11.23
N SER A 181 -0.38 13.36 11.32
CA SER A 181 0.14 12.47 10.27
C SER A 181 -0.64 12.58 8.95
N GLU A 182 -1.97 12.68 9.01
CA GLU A 182 -2.83 12.95 7.83
C GLU A 182 -2.47 14.28 7.15
N ARG A 183 -2.28 15.35 7.93
CA ARG A 183 -1.86 16.64 7.38
C ARG A 183 -0.44 16.58 6.82
N MET A 184 0.48 15.91 7.51
CA MET A 184 1.88 15.80 7.11
C MET A 184 2.03 15.05 5.78
N SER A 185 1.30 13.95 5.59
CA SER A 185 1.36 13.19 4.32
C SER A 185 0.87 14.03 3.14
N MET A 186 -0.22 14.76 3.31
CA MET A 186 -0.76 15.66 2.27
C MET A 186 0.17 16.83 1.96
N VAL A 187 0.72 17.50 2.99
CA VAL A 187 1.67 18.60 2.79
C VAL A 187 2.94 18.11 2.09
N SER A 188 3.43 16.92 2.46
CA SER A 188 4.61 16.34 1.83
C SER A 188 4.36 16.01 0.36
N LEU A 189 3.19 15.47 0.02
CA LEU A 189 2.78 15.25 -1.37
C LEU A 189 2.77 16.55 -2.17
N LEU A 190 2.09 17.58 -1.64
CA LEU A 190 1.96 18.88 -2.30
C LEU A 190 3.31 19.59 -2.48
N LEU A 191 4.19 19.49 -1.49
CA LEU A 191 5.54 20.05 -1.58
C LEU A 191 6.31 19.44 -2.76
N ASN A 192 6.30 18.11 -2.90
CA ASN A 192 6.98 17.44 -4.00
C ASN A 192 6.39 17.83 -5.37
N GLU A 193 5.06 17.93 -5.49
CA GLU A 193 4.42 18.39 -6.73
C GLU A 193 4.80 19.84 -7.08
N ASN A 194 4.86 20.72 -6.08
CA ASN A 194 5.22 22.11 -6.29
C ASN A 194 6.68 22.28 -6.73
N LEU A 195 7.61 21.57 -6.07
CA LEU A 195 9.03 21.60 -6.45
C LEU A 195 9.25 21.07 -7.87
N LEU A 196 8.56 20.00 -8.26
CA LEU A 196 8.64 19.48 -9.63
C LEU A 196 8.13 20.51 -10.65
N LYS A 197 7.00 21.16 -10.36
CA LYS A 197 6.43 22.21 -11.23
C LYS A 197 7.34 23.43 -11.34
N GLU A 198 7.95 23.85 -10.25
CA GLU A 198 8.91 24.95 -10.24
C GLU A 198 10.13 24.63 -11.10
N ASN A 199 10.76 23.46 -10.88
CA ASN A 199 11.95 23.05 -11.60
C ASN A 199 11.69 22.81 -13.09
N SER A 200 10.56 22.21 -13.46
CA SER A 200 10.19 21.97 -14.86
C SER A 200 9.69 23.23 -15.58
N GLY A 201 9.21 24.24 -14.83
CA GLY A 201 8.79 25.53 -15.37
C GLY A 201 9.94 26.52 -15.58
N PHE A 202 11.11 26.28 -14.98
CA PHE A 202 12.28 27.13 -15.15
C PHE A 202 13.00 26.80 -16.47
N THR A 203 13.27 27.83 -17.27
CA THR A 203 14.13 27.73 -18.45
C THR A 203 15.03 28.95 -18.49
N LEU A 204 16.34 28.74 -18.48
CA LEU A 204 17.32 29.79 -18.73
C LEU A 204 17.61 29.81 -20.24
N VAL A 205 17.11 30.85 -20.92
CA VAL A 205 17.44 31.10 -22.33
C VAL A 205 18.69 31.95 -22.37
N ILE A 206 19.73 31.46 -23.06
CA ILE A 206 20.99 32.18 -23.28
C ILE A 206 21.08 32.45 -24.79
N ASP A 207 20.92 33.71 -25.17
CA ASP A 207 20.88 34.13 -26.57
C ASP A 207 22.26 34.50 -27.13
N ASP A 208 23.20 34.91 -26.26
CA ASP A 208 24.58 35.23 -26.63
C ASP A 208 25.51 34.06 -26.28
N GLU A 209 26.21 33.52 -27.28
CA GLU A 209 27.19 32.46 -27.09
C GLU A 209 28.33 32.88 -26.16
N ALA A 210 28.66 34.18 -26.09
CA ALA A 210 29.70 34.69 -25.20
C ALA A 210 29.35 34.53 -23.70
N ASP A 211 28.07 34.48 -23.34
CA ASP A 211 27.62 34.25 -21.95
C ASP A 211 27.87 32.79 -21.49
N LEU A 212 28.29 31.90 -22.41
CA LEU A 212 28.70 30.53 -22.12
C LEU A 212 30.21 30.38 -21.91
N ASP A 213 31.01 31.46 -21.97
CA ASP A 213 32.45 31.36 -21.78
C ASP A 213 32.81 30.74 -20.41
N GLY A 214 33.57 29.64 -20.43
CA GLY A 214 34.00 28.91 -19.24
C GLY A 214 33.10 27.76 -18.76
N LEU A 215 31.95 27.51 -19.42
CA LEU A 215 31.18 26.25 -19.30
C LEU A 215 31.79 25.14 -20.17
#